data_AF-A0A3R7BLW7-F1
#
_entry.id   AF-A0A3R7BLW7-F1
#
_cell.length_a   1.000
_cell.length_b   1.000
_cell.length_c   1.000
_cell.angle_alpha   90.00
_cell.angle_beta   90.00
_cell.angle_gamma   90.00
#
_symmetry.space_group_name_H-M   'P 1'
#
loop_
_entity.id
_entity.type
_entity.pdbx_description
1 polymer ?
#
loop_
_entity_poly.entity_id
_entity_poly.type
_entity_poly.pdbx_seq_one_letter_code
_entity_poly.pdbx_strand_id
1 'polypeptide(L)' 'SQVFRLNLPEHLKVQIIELIGETDFRISQGGDEEVQIMALLARIRLAALKGG' A
#
# COMPACT_ATOMS: atom_id res chain seq x y z
N SER A 1 5.47 11.26 7.15
CA SER A 1 5.22 10.22 6.13
C SER A 1 4.58 10.87 4.89
N GLN A 2 5.03 10.51 3.66
CA GLN A 2 4.58 11.16 2.42
C GLN A 2 3.10 10.92 2.10
N VAL A 3 2.53 9.80 2.56
CA VAL A 3 1.12 9.40 2.33
C VAL A 3 0.12 10.40 2.91
N PHE A 4 0.42 11.03 4.05
CA PHE A 4 -0.48 12.02 4.66
C PHE A 4 -0.67 13.29 3.83
N ARG A 5 0.23 13.57 2.89
CA ARG A 5 0.15 14.72 1.97
C ARG A 5 -0.70 14.43 0.74
N LEU A 6 -1.18 13.20 0.55
CA LEU A 6 -2.06 12.85 -0.55
C LEU A 6 -3.46 13.43 -0.32
N ASN A 7 -4.06 13.99 -1.36
CA ASN A 7 -5.43 14.47 -1.35
C ASN A 7 -6.40 13.28 -1.49
N LEU A 8 -6.48 12.45 -0.46
CA LEU A 8 -7.33 11.26 -0.37
C LEU A 8 -8.15 11.28 0.93
N PRO A 9 -9.28 10.57 0.99
CA PRO A 9 -9.98 10.27 2.24
C PRO A 9 -9.04 9.67 3.30
N GLU A 10 -9.23 10.04 4.58
CA GLU A 10 -8.34 9.62 5.66
C GLU A 10 -8.28 8.09 5.82
N HIS A 11 -9.41 7.41 5.68
CA HIS A 11 -9.47 5.94 5.74
C HIS A 11 -8.62 5.27 4.65
N LEU A 12 -8.57 5.85 3.43
CA LEU A 12 -7.71 5.33 2.36
C LEU A 12 -6.23 5.57 2.66
N LYS A 13 -5.86 6.68 3.30
CA LYS A 13 -4.47 6.92 3.71
C LYS A 13 -4.00 5.89 4.73
N VAL A 14 -4.82 5.61 5.75
CA VAL A 14 -4.52 4.58 6.76
C VAL A 14 -4.33 3.23 6.08
N GLN A 15 -5.27 2.84 5.21
CA GLN A 15 -5.17 1.57 4.48
C GLN A 15 -3.90 1.49 3.61
N ILE A 16 -3.53 2.56 2.90
CA ILE A 16 -2.30 2.59 2.10
C ILE A 16 -1.06 2.44 2.98
N ILE A 17 -1.04 3.06 4.17
CA ILE A 17 0.09 2.93 5.12
C ILE A 17 0.23 1.47 5.58
N GLU A 18 -0.88 0.80 5.91
CA GLU A 18 -0.87 -0.62 6.28
C GLU A 18 -0.34 -1.50 5.15
N LEU A 19 -0.80 -1.26 3.91
CA LEU A 19 -0.34 -1.99 2.72
C LEU A 19 1.18 -1.82 2.50
N ILE A 20 1.70 -0.61 2.67
CA ILE A 20 3.14 -0.32 2.56
C ILE A 20 3.91 -1.07 3.64
N GLY A 21 3.47 -1.00 4.90
CA GLY A 21 4.14 -1.66 6.03
C GLY A 21 4.17 -3.19 5.88
N GLU A 22 3.09 -3.81 5.39
CA GLU A 22 3.08 -5.24 5.11
C GLU A 22 4.03 -5.63 3.97
N THR A 23 4.09 -4.81 2.91
CA THR A 23 4.97 -5.04 1.77
C THR A 23 6.44 -4.95 2.19
N ASP A 24 6.79 -3.92 2.97
CA ASP A 24 8.12 -3.73 3.54
C ASP A 24 8.52 -4.91 4.44
N PHE A 25 7.60 -5.36 5.31
CA PHE A 25 7.82 -6.56 6.12
C PHE A 25 8.12 -7.80 5.27
N ARG A 26 7.32 -8.06 4.23
CA ARG A 26 7.53 -9.21 3.34
C ARG A 26 8.87 -9.15 2.61
N ILE A 27 9.26 -7.98 2.12
CA ILE A 27 10.57 -7.77 1.48
C ILE A 27 11.69 -8.05 2.49
N SER A 28 11.59 -7.52 3.71
CA SER A 28 12.60 -7.74 4.77
C SER A 28 12.78 -9.21 5.15
N GLN A 29 11.74 -10.03 4.97
CA GLN A 29 11.74 -11.47 5.20
C GLN A 29 12.24 -12.29 4.00
N GLY A 30 12.82 -11.63 2.98
CA GLY A 30 13.36 -12.27 1.77
C GLY A 30 12.33 -12.47 0.65
N GLY A 31 11.20 -11.77 0.70
CA GLY A 31 10.24 -11.74 -0.41
C GLY A 31 10.82 -11.01 -1.62
N ASP A 32 10.52 -11.51 -2.82
CA ASP A 32 10.95 -10.89 -4.07
C ASP A 32 10.41 -9.46 -4.22
N GLU A 33 11.30 -8.48 -4.31
CA GLU A 33 10.96 -7.06 -4.32
C GLU A 33 10.02 -6.68 -5.47
N GLU A 34 10.29 -7.18 -6.68
CA GLU A 34 9.49 -6.86 -7.86
C GLU A 34 8.06 -7.38 -7.70
N VAL A 35 7.92 -8.64 -7.28
CA VAL A 35 6.62 -9.26 -7.02
C VAL A 35 5.87 -8.53 -5.91
N GLN A 36 6.53 -8.18 -4.80
CA GLN A 36 5.87 -7.48 -3.69
C GLN A 36 5.43 -6.06 -4.09
N ILE A 37 6.25 -5.32 -4.85
CA ILE A 37 5.89 -3.98 -5.34
C ILE A 37 4.72 -4.06 -6.34
N MET A 38 4.73 -5.03 -7.26
CA MET A 38 3.60 -5.24 -8.18
C MET A 38 2.31 -5.58 -7.43
N ALA A 39 2.40 -6.43 -6.40
CA ALA A 39 1.28 -6.76 -5.54
C ALA A 39 0.78 -5.53 -4.77
N LEU A 40 1.67 -4.69 -4.23
CA LEU A 40 1.31 -3.44 -3.55
C LEU A 40 0.51 -2.51 -4.47
N LEU A 41 0.97 -2.30 -5.70
CA LEU A 41 0.27 -1.45 -6.67
C LEU A 41 -1.14 -1.99 -6.98
N ALA A 42 -1.28 -3.30 -7.18
CA ALA A 42 -2.58 -3.93 -7.40
C ALA A 42 -3.52 -3.76 -6.19
N ARG A 43 -2.99 -3.89 -4.96
CA ARG A 43 -3.76 -3.72 -3.72
C ARG A 43 -4.18 -2.28 -3.48
N ILE A 44 -3.32 -1.30 -3.77
CA ILE A 44 -3.67 0.13 -3.71
C ILE A 44 -4.79 0.43 -4.71
N ARG A 45 -4.70 -0.09 -5.94
CA ARG A 45 -5.76 0.08 -6.95
C ARG A 45 -7.09 -0.52 -6.47
N LEU A 46 -7.05 -1.71 -5.87
CA LEU A 46 -8.25 -2.36 -5.35
C LEU A 46 -8.85 -1.60 -4.16
N ALA A 47 -8.02 -1.06 -3.26
CA ALA A 47 -8.47 -0.23 -2.14
C ALA A 47 -9.19 1.03 -2.65
N ALA A 48 -8.63 1.69 -3.66
CA ALA A 48 -9.26 2.87 -4.27
C ALA A 48 -10.62 2.57 -4.93
N LEU A 49 -10.79 1.38 -5.51
CA LEU A 49 -12.07 0.96 -6.11
C LEU A 49 -13.14 0.59 -5.07
N LYS A 50 -12.75 0.18 -3.86
CA LYS A 50 -13.67 -0.22 -2.80
C LYS A 50 -14.11 0.94 -1.90
N GLY A 51 -13.31 2.00 -1.82
CA GLY A 51 -13.59 3.19 -1.02
C GLY A 51 -14.18 4.38 -1.79
N GLY A 52 -14.48 4.18 -3.08
CA GLY A 52 -15.14 5.16 -3.97
C GLY A 52 -16.62 4.89 -4.16
#